data_AF-A0A2V9WWD0-F1
#
_entry.id   AF-A0A2V9WWD0-F1
#
_cell.length_a   1.000
_cell.length_b   1.000
_cell.length_c   1.000
_cell.angle_alpha   90.00
_cell.angle_beta   90.00
_cell.angle_gamma   90.00
#
_symmetry.space_group_name_H-M   'P 1'
#
loop_
_entity.id
_entity.type
_entity.pdbx_description
1 polymer ?
#
loop_
_entity_poly.entity_id
_entity_poly.type
_entity_poly.pdbx_seq_one_letter_code
_entity_poly.pdbx_strand_id
1 'polypeptide(L)'
;KQYEGHQFRDFVLNEFHHTVDVPRSVENIDVVWKFGLYSIKSAFEIEHSTSVYSGILRLSDLRAEAPNSNYPLFIVASESRRKKVFDELKRPTFSGPCLRLHEVIKFLGYEKVREMDESSKNAKDFDANAFMAANGSW
;
A
#
# COMPACT_ATOMS: atom_id res chain seq x y z
N LYS A 1 14.80 5.65 11.49
CA LYS A 1 14.92 4.17 11.58
C LYS A 1 15.84 3.69 10.45
N GLN A 2 16.63 2.65 10.66
CA GLN A 2 17.61 2.13 9.69
C GLN A 2 17.41 0.62 9.49
N TYR A 3 17.67 0.10 8.29
CA TYR A 3 17.68 -1.32 7.95
C TYR A 3 18.91 -1.59 7.07
N GLU A 4 19.69 -2.63 7.41
CA GLU A 4 20.95 -2.99 6.73
C GLU A 4 21.92 -1.81 6.52
N GLY A 5 22.03 -0.91 7.51
CA GLY A 5 22.94 0.24 7.45
C GLY A 5 22.41 1.43 6.63
N HIS A 6 21.29 1.27 5.93
CA HIS A 6 20.63 2.34 5.21
C HIS A 6 19.52 2.98 6.04
N GLN A 7 19.38 4.30 5.99
CA GLN A 7 18.24 4.95 6.64
C GLN A 7 17.04 4.86 5.70
N PHE A 8 15.86 4.51 6.22
CA PHE A 8 14.66 4.41 5.38
C PHE A 8 14.36 5.72 4.63
N ARG A 9 14.66 6.87 5.24
CA ARG A 9 14.49 8.19 4.62
C ARG A 9 15.28 8.34 3.32
N ASP A 10 16.40 7.62 3.17
CA ASP A 10 17.28 7.73 2.01
C ASP A 10 16.66 7.01 0.79
N PHE A 11 15.68 6.12 1.01
CA PHE A 11 14.90 5.44 -0.03
C PHE A 11 13.49 6.03 -0.21
N VAL A 12 13.10 7.00 0.62
CA VAL A 12 11.86 7.74 0.40
C VAL A 12 12.12 8.74 -0.73
N LEU A 13 11.30 8.66 -1.77
CA LEU A 13 11.32 9.66 -2.82
C LEU A 13 10.81 10.99 -2.26
N ASN A 14 11.66 12.01 -2.30
CA ASN A 14 11.29 13.37 -1.85
C ASN A 14 10.26 14.03 -2.77
N GLU A 15 10.25 13.66 -4.06
CA GLU A 15 9.28 14.12 -5.03
C GLU A 15 8.65 12.92 -5.74
N PHE A 16 7.32 12.92 -5.78
CA PHE A 16 6.58 11.97 -6.60
C PHE A 16 6.49 12.54 -8.01
N HIS A 17 7.32 12.06 -8.94
CA HIS A 17 7.22 12.49 -10.33
C HIS A 17 5.87 12.08 -10.91
N HIS A 18 4.97 13.06 -11.04
CA HIS A 18 3.71 12.88 -11.74
C HIS A 18 3.99 12.55 -13.19
N THR A 19 3.53 11.37 -13.57
CA THR A 19 3.53 10.92 -14.95
C THR A 19 2.09 10.69 -15.36
N VAL A 20 1.80 10.65 -16.65
CA VAL A 20 0.43 10.46 -17.16
C VAL A 20 -0.21 9.19 -16.57
N ASP A 21 0.61 8.19 -16.23
CA ASP A 21 0.16 6.87 -15.78
C ASP A 21 0.07 6.72 -14.25
N VAL A 22 0.45 7.73 -13.46
CA VAL A 22 0.25 7.71 -12.01
C VAL A 22 -0.79 8.74 -11.58
N PRO A 23 -1.94 8.30 -11.05
CA PRO A 23 -3.00 9.21 -10.66
C PRO A 23 -2.62 10.11 -9.48
N ARG A 24 -3.13 11.35 -9.44
CA ARG A 24 -2.80 12.33 -8.38
C ARG A 24 -3.30 11.90 -7.01
N SER A 25 -4.36 11.08 -6.94
CA SER A 25 -4.89 10.55 -5.67
C SER A 25 -3.85 9.81 -4.83
N VAL A 26 -2.78 9.27 -5.45
CA VAL A 26 -1.64 8.65 -4.76
C VAL A 26 -0.99 9.55 -3.72
N GLU A 27 -0.97 10.87 -3.92
CA GLU A 27 -0.34 11.80 -2.98
C GLU A 27 -1.02 11.84 -1.61
N ASN A 28 -2.29 11.45 -1.56
CA ASN A 28 -3.03 11.42 -0.31
C ASN A 28 -2.82 10.10 0.46
N ILE A 29 -2.17 9.11 -0.15
CA ILE A 29 -1.98 7.78 0.43
C ILE A 29 -0.68 7.76 1.25
N ASP A 30 -0.75 7.25 2.48
CA ASP A 30 0.38 7.24 3.41
C ASP A 30 1.63 6.56 2.84
N VAL A 31 1.47 5.40 2.19
CA VAL A 31 2.57 4.65 1.58
C VAL A 31 2.14 4.04 0.26
N VAL A 32 2.91 4.31 -0.80
CA VAL A 32 2.78 3.65 -2.09
C VAL A 32 4.10 3.00 -2.46
N TRP A 33 4.07 1.69 -2.71
CA TRP A 33 5.22 0.95 -3.22
C TRP A 33 5.17 0.91 -4.74
N LYS A 34 6.25 1.33 -5.39
CA LYS A 34 6.36 1.30 -6.85
C LYS A 34 7.61 0.59 -7.32
N PHE A 35 7.57 0.10 -8.56
CA PHE A 35 8.71 -0.40 -9.29
C PHE A 35 8.89 0.43 -10.55
N GLY A 36 10.09 1.01 -10.72
CA GLY A 36 10.35 1.96 -11.79
C GLY A 36 9.52 3.24 -11.67
N LEU A 37 9.28 3.91 -12.80
CA LEU A 37 8.60 5.21 -12.83
C LEU A 37 7.07 5.10 -12.73
N TYR A 38 6.48 4.04 -13.29
CA TYR A 38 5.04 3.99 -13.57
C TYR A 38 4.29 2.84 -12.88
N SER A 39 4.97 1.83 -12.31
CA SER A 39 4.29 0.62 -11.83
C SER A 39 4.05 0.65 -10.33
N ILE A 40 2.84 1.01 -9.90
CA ILE A 40 2.38 0.77 -8.52
C ILE A 40 2.30 -0.74 -8.29
N LYS A 41 2.88 -1.19 -7.18
CA LYS A 41 2.86 -2.60 -6.75
C LYS A 41 2.00 -2.82 -5.52
N SER A 42 1.82 -1.80 -4.68
CA SER A 42 0.88 -1.82 -3.57
C SER A 42 0.68 -0.41 -3.00
N ALA A 43 -0.43 -0.22 -2.29
CA ALA A 43 -0.72 1.00 -1.55
C ALA A 43 -1.22 0.65 -0.14
N PHE A 44 -0.86 1.47 0.85
CA PHE A 44 -1.18 1.25 2.26
C PHE A 44 -1.67 2.54 2.91
N GLU A 45 -2.77 2.43 3.66
CA GLU A 45 -3.22 3.46 4.61
C GLU A 45 -2.97 2.96 6.04
N ILE A 46 -2.36 3.81 6.88
CA ILE A 46 -2.05 3.52 8.26
C ILE A 46 -3.05 4.23 9.17
N GLU A 47 -4.12 3.50 9.52
CA GLU A 47 -5.26 4.05 10.22
C GLU A 47 -5.18 3.81 11.74
N HIS A 48 -4.32 4.58 12.42
CA HIS A 48 -4.13 4.51 13.87
C HIS A 48 -5.23 5.25 14.65
N SER A 49 -5.36 6.55 14.44
CA SER A 49 -6.25 7.47 15.16
C SER A 49 -7.27 8.17 14.27
N THR A 50 -6.97 8.29 12.98
CA THR A 50 -7.87 8.81 11.93
C THR A 50 -9.05 7.87 11.68
N SER A 51 -10.02 8.29 10.87
CA SER A 51 -11.21 7.47 10.59
C SER A 51 -10.90 6.42 9.53
N VAL A 52 -11.23 5.14 9.83
CA VAL A 52 -11.15 4.03 8.85
C VAL A 52 -11.81 4.38 7.51
N TYR A 53 -12.93 5.11 7.57
CA TYR A 53 -13.67 5.52 6.38
C TYR A 53 -12.84 6.42 5.47
N SER A 54 -12.05 7.33 6.04
CA SER A 54 -11.21 8.26 5.29
C SER A 54 -10.10 7.54 4.53
N GLY A 55 -9.39 6.60 5.17
CA GLY A 55 -8.39 5.80 4.46
C GLY A 55 -8.99 4.95 3.34
N ILE A 56 -10.15 4.33 3.57
CA ILE A 56 -10.85 3.60 2.50
C ILE A 56 -11.23 4.54 1.34
N LEU A 57 -11.65 5.77 1.64
CA LEU A 57 -12.00 6.76 0.61
C LEU A 57 -10.80 7.12 -0.27
N ARG A 58 -9.61 7.34 0.31
CA ARG A 58 -8.39 7.63 -0.47
C ARG A 58 -7.98 6.47 -1.37
N LEU A 59 -8.09 5.24 -0.86
CA LEU A 59 -7.88 4.03 -1.67
C LEU A 59 -8.96 3.87 -2.76
N SER A 60 -10.17 4.37 -2.50
CA SER A 60 -11.26 4.36 -3.48
C SER A 60 -11.01 5.32 -4.64
N ASP A 61 -10.43 6.49 -4.37
CA ASP A 61 -10.06 7.47 -5.40
C ASP A 61 -9.01 6.86 -6.35
N LEU A 62 -7.98 6.22 -5.78
CA LEU A 62 -6.96 5.50 -6.57
C LEU A 62 -7.59 4.39 -7.42
N ARG A 63 -8.50 3.59 -6.85
CA ARG A 63 -9.18 2.52 -7.57
C ARG A 63 -10.07 3.04 -8.70
N ALA A 64 -10.74 4.17 -8.49
CA ALA A 64 -11.61 4.79 -9.48
C ALA A 64 -10.82 5.34 -10.67
N GLU A 65 -9.64 5.93 -10.41
CA GLU A 65 -8.74 6.46 -11.44
C GLU A 65 -7.99 5.35 -12.19
N ALA A 66 -7.74 4.21 -11.53
CA ALA A 66 -7.08 3.03 -12.12
C ALA A 66 -7.91 1.74 -11.98
N PRO A 67 -9.08 1.63 -12.65
CA PRO A 67 -10.03 0.52 -12.44
C PRO A 67 -9.51 -0.85 -12.89
N ASN A 68 -8.58 -0.87 -13.84
CA ASN A 68 -7.93 -2.08 -14.35
C ASN A 68 -6.68 -2.49 -13.55
N SER A 69 -6.34 -1.75 -12.48
CA SER A 69 -5.23 -2.12 -11.61
C SER A 69 -5.48 -3.48 -10.95
N ASN A 70 -4.41 -4.23 -10.72
CA ASN A 70 -4.44 -5.52 -10.01
C ASN A 70 -3.52 -5.53 -8.79
N TYR A 71 -2.91 -4.39 -8.45
CA TYR A 71 -2.05 -4.30 -7.28
C TYR A 71 -2.88 -4.39 -5.99
N PRO A 72 -2.39 -5.08 -4.95
CA PRO A 72 -3.07 -5.16 -3.68
C PRO A 72 -3.09 -3.83 -2.93
N LEU A 73 -4.20 -3.56 -2.28
CA LEU A 73 -4.41 -2.40 -1.41
C LEU A 73 -4.51 -2.87 0.04
N PHE A 74 -4.02 -2.07 0.99
CA PHE A 74 -3.96 -2.47 2.39
C PHE A 74 -4.45 -1.37 3.32
N ILE A 75 -5.24 -1.77 4.32
CA ILE A 75 -5.47 -0.98 5.52
C ILE A 75 -4.63 -1.59 6.64
N VAL A 76 -3.74 -0.79 7.21
CA VAL A 76 -2.89 -1.16 8.34
C VAL A 76 -3.42 -0.50 9.60
N ALA A 77 -3.87 -1.28 10.58
CA ALA A 77 -4.44 -0.73 11.81
C ALA A 77 -4.29 -1.69 13.00
N SER A 78 -4.76 -1.29 14.18
CA SER A 78 -4.87 -2.19 15.33
C SER A 78 -5.93 -3.28 15.08
N GLU A 79 -5.73 -4.48 15.66
CA GLU A 79 -6.68 -5.59 15.54
C GLU A 79 -8.10 -5.22 16.02
N SER A 80 -8.21 -4.37 17.04
CA SER A 80 -9.50 -3.84 17.52
C SER A 80 -10.30 -3.10 16.44
N ARG A 81 -9.65 -2.59 15.38
CA ARG A 81 -10.28 -1.87 14.26
C ARG A 81 -10.63 -2.80 13.10
N ARG A 82 -10.18 -4.06 13.11
CA ARG A 82 -10.42 -5.04 12.03
C ARG A 82 -11.89 -5.14 11.67
N LYS A 83 -12.76 -5.33 12.67
CA LYS A 83 -14.22 -5.43 12.45
C LYS A 83 -14.75 -4.17 11.76
N LYS A 84 -14.37 -2.99 12.24
CA LYS A 84 -14.78 -1.70 11.66
C LYS A 84 -14.35 -1.57 10.20
N VAL A 85 -13.12 -1.97 9.85
CA VAL A 85 -12.64 -1.98 8.45
C VAL A 85 -13.54 -2.83 7.57
N PHE A 86 -13.82 -4.07 7.96
CA PHE A 86 -14.66 -4.95 7.14
C PHE A 86 -16.13 -4.52 7.10
N ASP A 87 -16.66 -3.91 8.17
CA ASP A 87 -18.01 -3.34 8.16
C ASP A 87 -18.12 -2.17 7.19
N GLU A 88 -17.13 -1.26 7.18
CA GLU A 88 -17.09 -0.16 6.21
C GLU A 88 -16.96 -0.68 4.77
N LEU A 89 -16.05 -1.62 4.49
CA LEU A 89 -15.85 -2.19 3.15
C LEU A 89 -17.11 -2.87 2.57
N LYS A 90 -18.01 -3.37 3.41
CA LYS A 90 -19.28 -3.98 2.97
C LYS A 90 -20.29 -2.95 2.45
N ARG A 91 -20.13 -1.67 2.80
CA ARG A 91 -21.06 -0.61 2.38
C ARG A 91 -21.15 -0.58 0.86
N PRO A 92 -22.36 -0.45 0.26
CA PRO A 92 -22.54 -0.47 -1.19
C PRO A 92 -21.64 0.51 -1.96
N THR A 93 -21.32 1.66 -1.36
CA THR A 93 -20.38 2.64 -1.90
C THR A 93 -19.01 2.05 -2.22
N PHE A 94 -18.51 1.11 -1.41
CA PHE A 94 -17.19 0.49 -1.57
C PHE A 94 -17.26 -0.92 -2.14
N SER A 95 -18.31 -1.68 -1.82
CA SER A 95 -18.49 -3.06 -2.27
C SER A 95 -19.10 -3.20 -3.67
N GLY A 96 -19.69 -2.12 -4.19
CA GLY A 96 -20.40 -2.14 -5.47
C GLY A 96 -19.51 -2.52 -6.67
N PRO A 97 -20.13 -2.85 -7.82
CA PRO A 97 -19.45 -3.39 -9.00
C PRO A 97 -18.36 -2.48 -9.58
N CYS A 98 -18.46 -1.17 -9.37
CA CYS A 98 -17.50 -0.20 -9.87
C CYS A 98 -16.13 -0.31 -9.20
N LEU A 99 -16.09 -0.47 -7.87
CA LEU A 99 -14.85 -0.40 -7.11
C LEU A 99 -14.42 -1.76 -6.56
N ARG A 100 -15.37 -2.59 -6.11
CA ARG A 100 -15.15 -3.93 -5.52
C ARG A 100 -14.07 -3.91 -4.43
N LEU A 101 -14.02 -2.85 -3.62
CA LEU A 101 -12.93 -2.65 -2.64
C LEU A 101 -12.86 -3.76 -1.60
N HIS A 102 -14.00 -4.34 -1.24
CA HIS A 102 -14.07 -5.49 -0.34
C HIS A 102 -13.30 -6.73 -0.82
N GLU A 103 -12.97 -6.82 -2.11
CA GLU A 103 -12.21 -7.94 -2.69
C GLU A 103 -10.71 -7.63 -2.80
N VAL A 104 -10.35 -6.37 -3.04
CA VAL A 104 -8.98 -5.95 -3.31
C VAL A 104 -8.25 -5.41 -2.08
N ILE A 105 -8.98 -4.83 -1.12
CA ILE A 105 -8.41 -4.29 0.11
C ILE A 105 -8.20 -5.42 1.11
N LYS A 106 -6.97 -5.54 1.61
CA LYS A 106 -6.56 -6.47 2.66
C LYS A 106 -6.33 -5.72 3.97
N PHE A 107 -6.66 -6.37 5.09
CA PHE A 107 -6.36 -5.84 6.41
C PHE A 107 -5.02 -6.39 6.92
N LEU A 108 -4.18 -5.54 7.48
CA LEU A 108 -2.92 -5.91 8.11
C LEU A 108 -2.83 -5.34 9.53
N GLY A 109 -2.82 -6.21 10.53
CA GLY A 109 -2.65 -5.82 11.92
C GLY A 109 -1.21 -5.42 12.24
N TYR A 110 -1.01 -4.51 13.19
CA TYR A 110 0.33 -4.12 13.64
C TYR A 110 1.18 -5.29 14.14
N GLU A 111 0.57 -6.27 14.81
CA GLU A 111 1.26 -7.49 15.23
C GLU A 111 1.79 -8.24 14.02
N LYS A 112 0.97 -8.39 12.98
CA LYS A 112 1.38 -9.07 11.75
C LYS A 112 2.48 -8.33 11.01
N VAL A 113 2.43 -7.00 10.95
CA VAL A 113 3.52 -6.17 10.41
C VAL A 113 4.82 -6.44 11.18
N ARG A 114 4.75 -6.49 12.51
CA ARG A 114 5.92 -6.73 13.34
C ARG A 114 6.50 -8.12 13.15
N GLU A 115 5.66 -9.15 13.06
CA GLU A 115 6.10 -10.51 12.72
C GLU A 115 6.82 -10.56 11.37
N MET A 116 6.29 -9.87 10.36
CA MET A 116 6.92 -9.78 9.04
C MET A 116 8.27 -9.07 9.12
N ASP A 117 8.36 -7.94 9.81
CA ASP A 117 9.61 -7.19 10.01
C ASP A 117 10.69 -8.05 10.68
N GLU A 118 10.34 -8.76 11.75
CA GLU A 118 11.28 -9.67 12.44
C GLU A 118 11.68 -10.86 11.55
N SER A 119 10.74 -11.43 10.79
CA SER A 119 11.03 -12.53 9.86
C SER A 119 11.96 -12.06 8.73
N SER A 120 11.75 -10.86 8.21
CA SER A 120 12.58 -10.28 7.14
C SER A 120 13.99 -9.95 7.61
N LYS A 121 14.19 -9.46 8.83
CA LYS A 121 15.54 -9.25 9.40
C LYS A 121 16.32 -10.56 9.56
N ASN A 122 15.62 -11.65 9.82
CA ASN A 122 16.22 -12.97 9.98
C ASN A 122 16.45 -13.68 8.64
N ALA A 123 15.70 -13.30 7.61
CA ALA A 123 15.96 -13.65 6.23
C ALA A 123 17.16 -12.84 5.73
N LYS A 124 18.37 -13.34 6.00
CA LYS A 124 19.56 -12.94 5.25
C LYS A 124 19.25 -13.15 3.77
N ASP A 125 19.50 -12.14 2.93
CA ASP A 125 19.35 -12.14 1.47
C ASP A 125 18.01 -11.58 0.94
N PHE A 126 17.71 -10.32 1.25
CA PHE A 126 16.95 -9.50 0.29
C PHE A 126 17.92 -8.71 -0.58
N ASP A 127 18.38 -9.33 -1.67
CA ASP A 127 19.20 -8.65 -2.67
C ASP A 127 18.31 -7.79 -3.59
N ALA A 128 18.15 -6.52 -3.20
CA ALA A 128 17.45 -5.51 -3.99
C ALA A 128 18.08 -5.34 -5.39
N ASN A 129 19.40 -5.54 -5.55
CA ASN A 129 20.06 -5.43 -6.84
C ASN A 129 19.74 -6.63 -7.75
N ALA A 130 19.70 -7.86 -7.21
CA ALA A 130 19.26 -9.03 -7.97
C ALA A 130 17.79 -8.90 -8.43
N PHE A 131 16.91 -8.34 -7.58
CA PHE A 131 15.52 -8.07 -7.94
C PHE A 131 15.38 -7.00 -9.03
N MET A 132 16.20 -5.94 -8.96
CA MET A 132 16.22 -4.87 -9.97
C MET A 132 16.87 -5.32 -11.28
N ALA A 133 17.90 -6.16 -11.24
CA ALA A 133 18.59 -6.71 -12.42
C ALA A 133 17.75 -7.77 -13.16
N ALA A 134 16.97 -8.59 -12.44
CA ALA A 134 16.15 -9.63 -13.04
C ALA A 134 14.98 -9.10 -13.89
N ASN A 135 14.55 -7.86 -13.65
CA ASN A 135 13.38 -7.25 -14.31
C ASN A 135 13.72 -5.95 -15.08
N GLY A 136 15.01 -5.67 -15.30
CA GLY A 136 15.52 -4.45 -15.93
C GLY A 136 15.69 -4.50 -17.46
N SER A 137 14.97 -5.37 -18.16
CA SER A 137 14.83 -5.30 -19.61
C SER A 137 13.40 -4.85 -19.92
N TRP A 138 13.26 -3.61 -20.39
CA TRP A 138 12.28 -3.02 -21.34
C TRP A 138 12.11 -1.53 -21.02
#